data_AF-A0A1V5BPH7-F1
#
_entry.id   AF-A0A1V5BPH7-F1
#
_cell.length_a   1.000
_cell.length_b   1.000
_cell.length_c   1.000
_cell.angle_alpha   90.00
_cell.angle_beta   90.00
_cell.angle_gamma   90.00
#
_symmetry.space_group_name_H-M   'P 1'
#
loop_
_entity.id
_entity.type
_entity.pdbx_description
1 polymer ?
#
loop_
_entity_poly.entity_id
_entity_poly.type
_entity_poly.pdbx_seq_one_letter_code
_entity_poly.pdbx_strand_id
1 'polypeptide(L)'
;MVRSRTFCVAFGILACVVLIFTGGCKRSEPAKIIMNVDGKTFSDASILIDGKPAGRLTQTVITSDRKIYIDGVFSANLPPASQPAEEDTYSGCADSIIISGGDHTIFLQGSNGESLQIQAAVSPGYHLLTYSSDEKMVKWDGEKVNAEPGAKVTVGHKKRDK
;
A
#
# COMPACT_ATOMS: atom_id res chain seq x y z
N MET A 1 32.86 -56.50 12.79
CA MET A 1 33.19 -55.16 12.24
C MET A 1 32.16 -54.61 11.21
N VAL A 2 31.00 -55.26 11.01
CA VAL A 2 29.99 -54.84 10.00
C VAL A 2 28.90 -53.92 10.59
N ARG A 3 28.53 -54.11 11.86
CA ARG A 3 27.50 -53.30 12.56
C ARG A 3 27.86 -51.81 12.73
N SER A 4 29.14 -51.48 12.81
CA SER A 4 29.61 -50.09 13.01
C SER A 4 29.49 -49.24 11.74
N ARG A 5 29.64 -49.84 10.55
CA ARG A 5 29.59 -49.10 9.27
C ARG A 5 28.15 -48.76 8.87
N THR A 6 27.20 -49.65 9.13
CA THR A 6 25.76 -49.39 8.90
C THR A 6 25.22 -48.30 9.82
N PHE A 7 25.70 -48.24 11.07
CA PHE A 7 25.28 -47.21 12.04
C PHE A 7 25.75 -45.81 11.64
N CYS A 8 26.99 -45.67 11.14
CA CYS A 8 27.51 -44.39 10.66
C CYS A 8 26.79 -43.87 9.40
N VAL A 9 26.42 -44.75 8.47
CA VAL A 9 25.68 -44.37 7.25
C VAL A 9 24.26 -43.91 7.60
N ALA A 10 23.57 -44.59 8.52
CA ALA A 10 22.23 -44.20 8.96
C ALA A 10 22.23 -42.84 9.67
N PHE A 11 23.24 -42.54 10.49
CA PHE A 11 23.38 -41.24 11.16
C PHE A 11 23.67 -40.09 10.18
N GLY A 12 24.50 -40.35 9.15
CA GLY A 12 24.80 -39.36 8.11
C GLY A 12 23.58 -38.98 7.28
N ILE A 13 22.74 -39.97 6.93
CA ILE A 13 21.50 -39.72 6.19
C ILE A 13 20.50 -38.95 7.06
N LEU A 14 20.35 -39.31 8.33
CA LEU A 14 19.45 -38.61 9.26
C LEU A 14 19.88 -37.15 9.48
N ALA A 15 21.18 -36.87 9.59
CA ALA A 15 21.70 -35.51 9.72
C ALA A 15 21.47 -34.68 8.45
N CYS A 16 21.65 -35.25 7.26
CA CYS A 16 21.34 -34.57 5.99
C CYS A 16 19.85 -34.26 5.85
N VAL A 17 18.96 -35.17 6.25
CA VAL A 17 17.51 -34.94 6.24
C VAL A 17 17.13 -33.81 7.20
N VAL A 18 17.68 -33.81 8.42
CA VAL A 18 17.43 -32.73 9.40
C VAL A 18 17.93 -31.37 8.87
N LEU A 19 19.10 -31.32 8.22
CA LEU A 19 19.62 -30.08 7.65
C LEU A 19 18.75 -29.55 6.50
N ILE A 20 18.20 -30.42 5.65
CA ILE A 20 17.27 -30.04 4.57
C ILE A 20 15.95 -29.47 5.15
N PHE A 21 15.48 -29.97 6.30
CA PHE A 21 14.29 -29.44 6.98
C PHE A 21 14.55 -28.19 7.84
N THR A 22 15.80 -27.91 8.23
CA THR A 22 16.15 -26.68 8.97
C THR A 22 16.28 -25.43 8.09
N GLY A 23 16.24 -25.59 6.76
CA GLY A 23 15.98 -24.51 5.81
C GLY A 23 14.52 -24.06 5.87
N GLY A 24 13.99 -23.79 7.06
CA GLY A 24 12.64 -23.29 7.24
C GLY A 24 12.50 -21.99 6.46
N CYS A 25 11.53 -21.93 5.54
CA CYS A 25 11.11 -20.69 4.91
C CYS A 25 10.86 -19.66 6.00
N LYS A 26 11.80 -18.72 6.20
CA LYS A 26 11.56 -17.55 7.05
C LYS A 26 10.33 -16.86 6.47
N ARG A 27 9.23 -16.88 7.21
CA ARG A 27 8.03 -16.15 6.84
C ARG A 27 8.45 -14.68 6.73
N SER A 28 8.37 -14.13 5.51
CA SER A 28 8.69 -12.72 5.27
C SER A 28 7.87 -11.88 6.26
N GLU A 29 8.55 -11.02 7.00
CA GLU A 29 7.87 -10.12 7.94
C GLU A 29 6.87 -9.25 7.16
N PRO A 30 5.65 -9.06 7.70
CA PRO A 30 4.62 -8.34 6.96
C PRO A 30 4.97 -6.85 6.83
N ALA A 31 4.53 -6.28 5.73
CA ALA A 31 4.46 -4.84 5.52
C ALA A 31 3.01 -4.38 5.66
N LYS A 32 2.83 -3.16 6.15
CA LYS A 32 1.54 -2.48 6.30
C LYS A 32 1.58 -1.18 5.53
N ILE A 33 0.71 -1.04 4.54
CA ILE A 33 0.59 0.20 3.77
C ILE A 33 -0.65 0.95 4.26
N ILE A 34 -0.46 2.18 4.71
CA ILE A 34 -1.51 3.14 5.00
C ILE A 34 -1.61 4.07 3.78
N MET A 35 -2.84 4.31 3.30
CA MET A 35 -3.05 5.11 2.10
C MET A 35 -3.87 6.35 2.42
N ASN A 36 -3.41 7.51 1.94
CA ASN A 36 -4.14 8.77 2.02
C ASN A 36 -4.10 9.53 0.70
N VAL A 37 -5.26 9.93 0.21
CA VAL A 37 -5.44 10.71 -1.00
C VAL A 37 -5.99 12.07 -0.61
N ASP A 38 -5.34 13.11 -1.10
CA ASP A 38 -5.79 14.50 -1.00
C ASP A 38 -6.28 14.99 -2.37
N GLY A 39 -7.42 15.67 -2.37
CA GLY A 39 -8.13 16.10 -3.56
C GLY A 39 -9.03 15.03 -4.19
N LYS A 40 -9.76 15.43 -5.23
CA LYS A 40 -10.88 14.66 -5.78
C LYS A 40 -10.44 13.38 -6.49
N THR A 41 -9.38 13.45 -7.28
CA THR A 41 -8.90 12.32 -8.07
C THR A 41 -8.41 11.20 -7.15
N PHE A 42 -8.94 9.99 -7.39
CA PHE A 42 -8.73 8.79 -6.57
C PHE A 42 -9.25 8.83 -5.13
N SER A 43 -9.94 9.86 -4.66
CA SER A 43 -10.44 9.92 -3.27
C SER A 43 -11.40 8.78 -2.89
N ASP A 44 -12.01 8.11 -3.87
CA ASP A 44 -12.91 6.98 -3.70
C ASP A 44 -12.40 5.67 -4.33
N ALA A 45 -11.10 5.62 -4.67
CA ALA A 45 -10.55 4.60 -5.54
C ALA A 45 -10.64 3.19 -4.94
N SER A 46 -10.91 2.21 -5.81
CA SER A 46 -10.64 0.81 -5.52
C SER A 46 -9.14 0.55 -5.55
N ILE A 47 -8.67 -0.29 -4.64
CA ILE A 47 -7.26 -0.61 -4.46
C ILE A 47 -7.03 -2.05 -4.89
N LEU A 48 -6.12 -2.25 -5.85
CA LEU A 48 -5.64 -3.57 -6.22
C LEU A 48 -4.15 -3.70 -5.90
N ILE A 49 -3.75 -4.84 -5.35
CA ILE A 49 -2.35 -5.21 -5.15
C ILE A 49 -2.06 -6.45 -5.98
N ASP A 50 -1.08 -6.34 -6.87
CA ASP A 50 -0.70 -7.41 -7.81
C ASP A 50 -1.89 -7.96 -8.61
N GLY A 51 -2.78 -7.05 -9.01
CA GLY A 51 -4.01 -7.36 -9.75
C GLY A 51 -5.14 -7.97 -8.92
N LYS A 52 -4.96 -8.14 -7.60
CA LYS A 52 -5.99 -8.67 -6.69
C LYS A 52 -6.66 -7.53 -5.93
N PRO A 53 -7.99 -7.55 -5.74
CA PRO A 53 -8.67 -6.58 -4.89
C PRO A 53 -8.10 -6.62 -3.46
N ALA A 54 -7.71 -5.46 -2.95
CA ALA A 54 -7.14 -5.31 -1.61
C ALA A 54 -7.98 -4.40 -0.71
N GLY A 55 -8.81 -3.54 -1.29
CA GLY A 55 -9.70 -2.66 -0.54
C GLY A 55 -10.25 -1.53 -1.41
N ARG A 56 -10.80 -0.52 -0.76
CA ARG A 56 -11.26 0.74 -1.36
C ARG A 56 -10.99 1.87 -0.37
N LEU A 57 -10.69 3.06 -0.87
CA LEU A 57 -10.58 4.25 -0.05
C LEU A 57 -11.98 4.69 0.42
N THR A 58 -12.09 4.97 1.72
CA THR A 58 -13.24 5.67 2.29
C THR A 58 -13.11 7.14 1.96
N GLN A 59 -14.04 7.63 1.14
CA GLN A 59 -14.04 9.02 0.69
C GLN A 59 -14.68 9.90 1.77
N THR A 60 -14.04 11.02 2.06
CA THR A 60 -14.64 12.12 2.80
C THR A 60 -14.78 13.32 1.87
N VAL A 61 -15.97 13.92 1.84
CA VAL A 61 -16.25 15.15 1.11
C VAL A 61 -16.73 16.20 2.10
N ILE A 62 -16.05 17.33 2.15
CA ILE A 62 -16.49 18.52 2.87
C ILE A 62 -16.99 19.50 1.83
N THR A 63 -18.30 19.68 1.76
CA THR A 63 -18.90 20.57 0.77
C THR A 63 -18.71 22.04 1.17
N SER A 64 -18.76 22.91 0.17
CA SER A 64 -18.74 24.38 0.33
C SER A 64 -19.84 24.90 1.27
N ASP A 65 -21.00 24.23 1.32
CA ASP A 65 -22.09 24.49 2.27
C ASP A 65 -21.89 23.89 3.66
N ARG A 66 -20.66 23.44 3.96
CA ARG A 66 -20.18 22.97 5.28
C ARG A 66 -20.81 21.67 5.76
N LYS A 67 -21.23 20.79 4.85
CA LYS A 67 -21.65 19.44 5.17
C LYS A 67 -20.50 18.46 4.97
N ILE A 68 -20.42 17.48 5.86
CA ILE A 68 -19.47 16.38 5.76
C ILE A 68 -20.23 15.15 5.26
N TYR A 69 -19.72 14.54 4.20
CA TYR A 69 -20.16 13.26 3.70
C TYR A 69 -19.03 12.25 3.82
N ILE A 70 -19.34 11.04 4.29
CA ILE A 70 -18.39 9.91 4.32
C ILE A 70 -19.00 8.81 3.47
N ASP A 71 -18.29 8.39 2.42
CA ASP A 71 -18.78 7.47 1.37
C ASP A 71 -20.16 7.87 0.82
N GLY A 72 -20.37 9.18 0.63
CA GLY A 72 -21.62 9.75 0.14
C GLY A 72 -22.76 9.83 1.17
N VAL A 73 -22.55 9.32 2.39
CA VAL A 73 -23.53 9.40 3.47
C VAL A 73 -23.31 10.69 4.25
N PHE A 74 -24.36 11.49 4.42
CA PHE A 74 -24.32 12.68 5.26
C PHE A 74 -23.94 12.29 6.70
N SER A 75 -22.89 12.93 7.22
CA SER A 75 -22.32 12.62 8.53
C SER A 75 -22.57 13.74 9.53
N ALA A 76 -22.26 14.99 9.17
CA ALA A 76 -22.36 16.13 10.07
C ALA A 76 -22.41 17.47 9.34
N ASN A 77 -22.78 18.53 10.07
CA ASN A 77 -22.53 19.91 9.66
C ASN A 77 -21.33 20.45 10.42
N LEU A 78 -20.43 21.16 9.73
CA LEU A 78 -19.37 21.92 10.38
C LEU A 78 -19.94 23.21 11.00
N PRO A 79 -19.37 23.67 12.13
CA PRO A 79 -19.76 24.95 12.71
C PRO A 79 -19.49 26.09 11.72
N PRO A 80 -20.15 27.25 11.82
CA PRO A 80 -19.89 28.40 10.94
C PRO A 80 -18.40 28.76 10.93
N ALA A 81 -17.86 29.17 9.78
CA ALA A 81 -16.55 29.81 9.72
C ALA A 81 -16.65 31.29 9.39
N SER A 82 -15.60 32.02 9.73
CA SER A 82 -15.40 33.42 9.37
C SER A 82 -15.33 33.67 7.87
N GLN A 83 -15.04 32.64 7.07
CA GLN A 83 -15.01 32.69 5.62
C GLN A 83 -15.76 31.49 5.03
N PRO A 84 -16.58 31.68 3.98
CA PRO A 84 -17.16 30.57 3.25
C PRO A 84 -16.06 29.78 2.53
N ALA A 85 -16.23 28.45 2.44
CA ALA A 85 -15.37 27.63 1.61
C ALA A 85 -15.75 27.87 0.14
N GLU A 86 -14.76 28.13 -0.72
CA GLU A 86 -15.01 28.43 -2.13
C GLU A 86 -15.39 27.18 -2.93
N GLU A 87 -14.87 26.00 -2.53
CA GLU A 87 -15.04 24.74 -3.23
C GLU A 87 -15.21 23.56 -2.26
N ASP A 88 -15.68 22.43 -2.79
CA ASP A 88 -15.76 21.17 -2.05
C ASP A 88 -14.35 20.57 -1.90
N THR A 89 -14.01 20.12 -0.69
CA THR A 89 -12.75 19.42 -0.41
C THR A 89 -12.99 17.91 -0.38
N TYR A 90 -12.06 17.16 -0.96
CA TYR A 90 -12.13 15.71 -1.08
C TYR A 90 -10.89 15.07 -0.47
N SER A 91 -11.07 13.96 0.21
CA SER A 91 -9.97 13.09 0.65
C SER A 91 -10.40 11.64 0.65
N GLY A 92 -9.45 10.72 0.51
CA GLY A 92 -9.69 9.28 0.57
C GLY A 92 -8.68 8.60 1.48
N CYS A 93 -9.13 7.73 2.37
CA CYS A 93 -8.22 6.97 3.22
C CYS A 93 -8.53 5.47 3.20
N ALA A 94 -7.49 4.66 3.29
CA ALA A 94 -7.63 3.25 3.61
C ALA A 94 -6.69 2.92 4.77
N ASP A 95 -7.26 2.20 5.74
CA ASP A 95 -6.51 1.61 6.84
C ASP A 95 -5.48 0.58 6.33
N SER A 96 -4.67 0.08 7.26
CA SER A 96 -3.49 -0.74 6.95
C SER A 96 -3.80 -1.95 6.06
N ILE A 97 -3.31 -1.92 4.83
CA ILE A 97 -3.29 -3.08 3.93
C ILE A 97 -2.04 -3.91 4.27
N ILE A 98 -2.25 -5.16 4.68
CA ILE A 98 -1.17 -6.06 5.09
C ILE A 98 -0.71 -6.89 3.89
N ILE A 99 0.56 -6.78 3.54
CA ILE A 99 1.19 -7.54 2.45
C ILE A 99 2.54 -8.11 2.89
N SER A 100 3.15 -8.97 2.08
CA SER A 100 4.54 -9.38 2.28
C SER A 100 5.51 -8.25 1.93
N GLY A 101 6.73 -8.26 2.47
CA GLY A 101 7.81 -7.47 1.88
C GLY A 101 8.20 -8.02 0.50
N GLY A 102 8.57 -7.13 -0.43
CA GLY A 102 8.90 -7.45 -1.82
C GLY A 102 8.47 -6.36 -2.79
N ASP A 103 8.64 -6.63 -4.09
CA ASP A 103 8.14 -5.75 -5.14
C ASP A 103 6.65 -6.01 -5.39
N HIS A 104 5.85 -4.95 -5.29
CA HIS A 104 4.40 -5.01 -5.46
C HIS A 104 3.91 -3.96 -6.46
N THR A 105 2.85 -4.30 -7.20
CA THR A 105 2.12 -3.33 -8.01
C THR A 105 0.85 -2.92 -7.27
N ILE A 106 0.82 -1.67 -6.83
CA ILE A 106 -0.36 -1.03 -6.25
C ILE A 106 -1.09 -0.30 -7.38
N PHE A 107 -2.38 -0.52 -7.51
CA PHE A 107 -3.21 0.11 -8.51
C PHE A 107 -4.37 0.84 -7.83
N LEU A 108 -4.48 2.15 -8.07
CA LEU A 108 -5.64 2.95 -7.69
C LEU A 108 -6.54 3.07 -8.91
N GLN A 109 -7.81 2.67 -8.75
CA GLN A 109 -8.83 2.76 -9.80
C GLN A 109 -9.95 3.67 -9.32
N GLY A 110 -10.00 4.90 -9.87
CA GLY A 110 -11.06 5.86 -9.59
C GLY A 110 -12.39 5.44 -10.22
N SER A 111 -13.50 5.86 -9.62
CA SER A 111 -14.84 5.58 -10.16
C SER A 111 -15.12 6.26 -11.50
N ASN A 112 -14.39 7.33 -11.80
CA ASN A 112 -14.44 8.08 -13.05
C ASN A 112 -13.64 7.44 -14.20
N GLY A 113 -13.03 6.27 -13.99
CA GLY A 113 -12.21 5.57 -14.98
C GLY A 113 -10.75 6.00 -15.02
N GLU A 114 -10.34 7.02 -14.24
CA GLU A 114 -8.93 7.32 -14.04
C GLU A 114 -8.25 6.17 -13.29
N SER A 115 -6.95 5.99 -13.53
CA SER A 115 -6.16 4.99 -12.82
C SER A 115 -4.75 5.46 -12.53
N LEU A 116 -4.08 4.84 -11.57
CA LEU A 116 -2.67 5.09 -11.28
C LEU A 116 -2.00 3.77 -10.89
N GLN A 117 -0.90 3.44 -11.56
CA GLN A 117 -0.11 2.26 -11.24
C GLN A 117 1.19 2.66 -10.52
N ILE A 118 1.42 2.09 -9.35
CA ILE A 118 2.58 2.36 -8.49
C ILE A 118 3.32 1.05 -8.28
N GLN A 119 4.54 0.94 -8.79
CA GLN A 119 5.45 -0.16 -8.51
C GLN A 119 6.28 0.18 -7.28
N ALA A 120 6.05 -0.51 -6.17
CA ALA A 120 6.68 -0.23 -4.90
C ALA A 120 7.59 -1.40 -4.48
N ALA A 121 8.84 -1.10 -4.15
CA ALA A 121 9.67 -2.00 -3.35
C ALA A 121 9.30 -1.80 -1.87
N VAL A 122 8.59 -2.77 -1.31
CA VAL A 122 8.03 -2.68 0.04
C VAL A 122 8.90 -3.46 1.01
N SER A 123 9.49 -2.78 1.99
CA SER A 123 10.19 -3.44 3.09
C SER A 123 9.21 -3.90 4.19
N PRO A 124 9.60 -4.82 5.08
CA PRO A 124 8.81 -5.07 6.29
C PRO A 124 8.61 -3.80 7.13
N GLY A 125 7.46 -3.69 7.80
CA GLY A 125 7.14 -2.53 8.65
C GLY A 125 5.93 -1.72 8.18
N TYR A 126 5.90 -0.43 8.52
CA TYR A 126 4.81 0.48 8.16
C TYR A 126 5.27 1.44 7.06
N HIS A 127 4.43 1.58 6.05
CA HIS A 127 4.63 2.46 4.91
C HIS A 127 3.45 3.40 4.76
N LEU A 128 3.74 4.67 4.47
CA LEU A 128 2.75 5.67 4.15
C LEU A 128 2.82 5.99 2.66
N LEU A 129 1.75 5.64 1.95
CA LEU A 129 1.54 6.03 0.57
C LEU A 129 0.54 7.19 0.53
N THR A 130 0.95 8.34 0.01
CA THR A 130 0.02 9.45 -0.22
C THR A 130 -0.05 9.84 -1.68
N TYR A 131 -1.22 10.31 -2.13
CA TYR A 131 -1.41 10.96 -3.42
C TYR A 131 -2.00 12.36 -3.23
N SER A 132 -1.53 13.34 -3.99
CA SER A 132 -2.17 14.66 -4.10
C SER A 132 -2.65 14.86 -5.52
N SER A 133 -3.94 15.17 -5.67
CA SER A 133 -4.57 15.47 -6.96
C SER A 133 -4.06 16.78 -7.54
N ASP A 134 -3.85 17.78 -6.69
CA ASP A 134 -3.43 19.12 -7.11
C ASP A 134 -1.96 19.14 -7.53
N GLU A 135 -1.10 18.50 -6.73
CA GLU A 135 0.33 18.37 -7.06
C GLU A 135 0.60 17.26 -8.08
N LYS A 136 -0.39 16.38 -8.33
CA LYS A 136 -0.29 15.18 -9.17
C LYS A 136 0.94 14.36 -8.83
N MET A 137 1.05 14.04 -7.53
CA MET A 137 2.27 13.54 -6.93
C MET A 137 1.97 12.36 -6.01
N VAL A 138 2.72 11.29 -6.17
CA VAL A 138 2.80 10.20 -5.20
C VAL A 138 3.92 10.51 -4.20
N LYS A 139 3.66 10.24 -2.92
CA LYS A 139 4.68 10.23 -1.87
C LYS A 139 4.72 8.86 -1.21
N TRP A 140 5.90 8.24 -1.17
CA TRP A 140 6.15 6.95 -0.51
C TRP A 140 7.15 7.17 0.62
N ASP A 141 6.70 7.12 1.86
CA ASP A 141 7.51 7.45 3.05
C ASP A 141 8.28 8.78 2.93
N GLY A 142 7.67 9.75 2.24
CA GLY A 142 8.26 11.06 1.97
C GLY A 142 9.07 11.16 0.66
N GLU A 143 9.42 10.05 0.00
CA GLU A 143 9.94 10.08 -1.38
C GLU A 143 8.85 10.58 -2.32
N LYS A 144 9.13 11.62 -3.10
CA LYS A 144 8.15 12.26 -4.00
C LYS A 144 8.41 11.88 -5.44
N VAL A 145 7.36 11.51 -6.17
CA VAL A 145 7.41 11.27 -7.62
C VAL A 145 6.18 11.85 -8.31
N ASN A 146 6.38 12.47 -9.48
CA ASN A 146 5.28 12.97 -10.29
C ASN A 146 4.47 11.78 -10.84
N ALA A 147 3.16 11.87 -10.73
CA ALA A 147 2.21 10.80 -10.99
C ALA A 147 0.89 11.37 -11.52
N GLU A 148 0.87 11.71 -12.80
CA GLU A 148 -0.36 12.10 -13.50
C GLU A 148 -1.38 10.93 -13.48
N PRO A 149 -2.70 11.20 -13.52
CA PRO A 149 -3.68 10.17 -13.80
C PRO A 149 -3.35 9.42 -15.10
N GLY A 150 -3.42 8.10 -15.06
CA GLY A 150 -3.03 7.17 -16.11
C GLY A 150 -1.54 6.80 -16.10
N ALA A 151 -0.72 7.43 -15.24
CA ALA A 151 0.71 7.16 -15.19
C ALA A 151 1.04 5.81 -14.54
N LYS A 152 2.27 5.38 -14.80
CA LYS A 152 2.94 4.30 -14.08
C LYS A 152 4.21 4.84 -13.46
N VAL A 153 4.31 4.72 -12.13
CA VAL A 153 5.45 5.25 -11.35
C VAL A 153 6.10 4.15 -10.52
N THR A 154 7.33 4.41 -10.09
CA THR A 154 8.13 3.49 -9.27
C THR A 154 8.62 4.22 -8.02
N VAL A 155 8.52 3.58 -6.86
CA VAL A 155 8.88 4.15 -5.54
C VAL A 155 9.52 3.10 -4.63
N GLY A 156 10.19 3.51 -3.55
CA GLY A 156 10.76 2.60 -2.55
C GLY A 156 12.05 1.91 -3.00
N HIS A 157 12.39 1.97 -4.29
CA HIS A 157 13.71 1.63 -4.78
C HIS A 157 14.64 2.83 -4.51
N LYS A 158 15.29 2.85 -3.34
CA LYS A 158 16.34 3.86 -3.07
C LYS A 158 17.26 3.97 -4.29
N LYS A 159 17.44 5.19 -4.81
CA LYS A 159 18.59 5.48 -5.66
C LYS A 159 19.83 5.04 -4.87
N ARG A 160 20.54 4.03 -5.36
CA ARG A 160 21.89 3.77 -4.86
C ARG A 160 22.68 5.04 -5.15
N ASP A 161 22.95 5.83 -4.12
CA ASP A 161 24.02 6.82 -4.18
C ASP A 161 25.26 6.06 -4.64
N LYS A 162 25.81 6.49 -5.78
CA LYS A 162 27.03 5.97 -6.36
C LYS A 162 28.23 6.34 -5.51
#